data_AF-A0A066VA99-F1
#
_entry.id   AF-A0A066VA99-F1
#
_cell.length_a   1.000
_cell.length_b   1.000
_cell.length_c   1.000
_cell.angle_alpha   90.00
_cell.angle_beta   90.00
_cell.angle_gamma   90.00
#
_symmetry.space_group_name_H-M   'P 1'
#
loop_
_entity.id
_entity.type
_entity.pdbx_description
1 polymer ?
#
loop_
_entity_poly.entity_id
_entity_poly.type
_entity_poly.pdbx_seq_one_letter_code
_entity_poly.pdbx_strand_id
1 'polypeptide(L)' 'KKRPRRRYDEIERMYACSWPGCSKSYGTLNHLNAHVAMQKHGSKRLPAEFKDMRKAWRKAKREEEQRRM' A
#
# COMPACT_ATOMS: atom_id res chain seq x y z
N LYS A 1 26.50 2.68 -4.44
CA LYS A 1 25.88 1.33 -4.58
C LYS A 1 24.36 1.52 -4.83
N LYS A 2 23.82 1.14 -5.99
CA LYS A 2 22.39 1.34 -6.32
C LYS A 2 21.52 0.34 -5.53
N ARG A 3 20.35 0.77 -5.04
CA ARG A 3 19.39 -0.14 -4.39
C ARG A 3 18.81 -1.10 -5.43
N PRO A 4 18.83 -2.43 -5.21
CA PRO A 4 18.23 -3.37 -6.15
C PRO A 4 16.72 -3.11 -6.27
N ARG A 5 16.18 -3.22 -7.49
CA ARG A 5 14.75 -3.09 -7.74
C ARG A 5 14.05 -4.33 -7.20
N ARG A 6 13.02 -4.14 -6.37
CA ARG A 6 12.16 -5.24 -5.87
C ARG A 6 11.42 -5.89 -7.04
N ARG A 7 11.28 -7.22 -6.99
CA ARG A 7 10.48 -7.98 -7.97
C ARG A 7 8.99 -7.66 -7.83
N TYR A 8 8.23 -7.87 -8.90
CA TYR A 8 6.80 -7.59 -8.94
C TYR A 8 6.03 -8.34 -7.84
N ASP A 9 6.38 -9.61 -7.62
CA ASP A 9 5.74 -10.52 -6.65
C ASP A 9 6.07 -10.18 -5.19
N GLU A 10 7.17 -9.46 -4.95
CA GLU A 10 7.59 -9.01 -3.62
C GLU A 10 6.88 -7.70 -3.20
N ILE A 11 6.26 -6.99 -4.15
CA ILE A 11 5.59 -5.72 -3.88
C ILE A 11 4.14 -6.00 -3.45
N GLU A 12 3.93 -5.99 -2.14
CA GLU A 12 2.59 -6.08 -1.57
C GLU A 12 1.79 -4.80 -1.83
N ARG A 13 0.68 -4.92 -2.58
CA ARG A 13 -0.14 -3.78 -3.02
C ARG A 13 -1.28 -3.48 -2.06
N MET A 14 -0.94 -3.05 -0.86
CA MET A 14 -1.93 -2.77 0.19
C MET A 14 -2.74 -1.49 -0.03
N TYR A 15 -2.29 -0.57 -0.89
CA TYR A 15 -2.96 0.71 -1.11
C TYR A 15 -3.91 0.62 -2.30
N ALA A 16 -5.11 0.08 -2.07
CA ALA A 16 -6.18 0.04 -3.05
C ALA A 16 -6.86 1.41 -3.20
N CYS A 17 -7.29 1.74 -4.42
CA CYS A 17 -8.17 2.88 -4.63
C CYS A 17 -9.57 2.57 -4.09
N SER A 18 -10.13 3.48 -3.28
CA SER A 18 -11.47 3.33 -2.71
C SER A 18 -12.59 3.82 -3.65
N TRP A 19 -12.26 4.15 -4.90
CA TRP A 19 -13.24 4.70 -5.84
C TRP A 19 -14.10 3.58 -6.45
N PRO A 20 -15.44 3.74 -6.49
CA PRO A 20 -16.32 2.73 -7.05
C PRO A 20 -15.96 2.48 -8.52
N GLY A 21 -15.72 1.22 -8.87
CA GLY A 21 -15.29 0.82 -10.23
C GLY A 21 -13.77 0.91 -10.47
N CYS A 22 -12.97 1.34 -9.50
CA CYS A 22 -11.51 1.26 -9.59
C CYS A 22 -10.95 0.05 -8.85
N SER A 23 -10.38 -0.90 -9.58
CA SER A 23 -9.70 -2.09 -9.04
C SER A 23 -8.18 -1.91 -8.88
N LYS A 24 -7.66 -0.68 -9.06
CA LYS A 24 -6.21 -0.44 -9.02
C LYS A 24 -5.70 -0.40 -7.58
N SER A 25 -4.61 -1.13 -7.35
CA SER A 25 -3.89 -1.15 -6.08
C SER A 25 -2.40 -0.87 -6.29
N TYR A 26 -1.79 -0.26 -5.27
CA TYR A 26 -0.41 0.21 -5.32
C TYR A 26 0.38 -0.24 -4.09
N GLY A 27 1.69 -0.41 -4.24
CA GLY A 27 2.58 -0.78 -3.12
C GLY A 27 2.96 0.40 -2.21
N THR A 28 2.72 1.64 -2.63
CA THR A 28 2.99 2.82 -1.82
C THR A 28 1.88 3.85 -1.95
N LEU A 29 1.68 4.63 -0.88
CA LEU A 29 0.69 5.70 -0.83
C LEU A 29 0.95 6.80 -1.87
N ASN A 30 2.21 7.11 -2.18
CA ASN A 30 2.54 8.10 -3.22
C ASN A 30 1.98 7.72 -4.59
N HIS A 31 2.10 6.44 -4.99
CA HIS A 31 1.55 5.99 -6.27
C HIS A 31 0.02 6.00 -6.26
N LEU A 32 -0.61 5.61 -5.13
CA LEU A 32 -2.06 5.73 -4.97
C LEU A 32 -2.52 7.19 -5.06
N ASN A 33 -1.83 8.12 -4.41
CA ASN A 33 -2.18 9.54 -4.43
C ASN A 33 -2.00 10.17 -5.82
N ALA A 34 -0.94 9.77 -6.54
CA ALA A 34 -0.78 10.17 -7.94
C ALA A 34 -1.93 9.62 -8.80
N HIS A 35 -2.27 8.34 -8.64
CA HIS A 35 -3.41 7.73 -9.31
C HIS A 35 -4.73 8.44 -9.02
N VAL A 36 -5.01 8.75 -7.75
CA VAL A 36 -6.22 9.45 -7.34
C VAL A 36 -6.30 10.84 -7.98
N ALA A 37 -5.19 11.58 -7.99
CA ALA A 37 -5.12 12.89 -8.61
C ALA A 37 -5.29 12.83 -10.14
N MET A 38 -4.65 11.86 -10.81
CA MET A 38 -4.72 11.72 -12.27
C MET A 38 -6.10 11.25 -12.75
N GLN A 39 -6.69 10.27 -12.08
CA GLN A 39 -7.98 9.69 -12.46
C GLN A 39 -9.18 10.46 -11.88
N LYS A 40 -8.92 11.56 -11.16
CA LYS A 40 -9.94 12.34 -10.44
C LYS A 40 -10.80 11.46 -9.52
N HIS A 41 -10.19 10.48 -8.87
CA HIS A 41 -10.84 9.59 -7.89
C HIS A 41 -11.01 10.27 -6.52
N GLY A 42 -11.52 11.51 -6.53
CA GLY A 42 -11.71 12.35 -5.36
C GLY A 42 -10.41 12.86 -4.73
N SER A 43 -10.47 13.11 -3.42
CA SER A 43 -9.39 13.75 -2.66
C SER A 43 -8.20 12.83 -2.41
N LYS A 44 -6.99 13.40 -2.43
CA LYS A 44 -5.73 12.74 -2.04
C LYS A 44 -5.89 12.10 -0.66
N ARG A 45 -5.37 10.89 -0.51
CA ARG A 45 -5.43 10.17 0.76
C ARG A 45 -4.31 10.65 1.69
N LEU A 46 -4.64 10.73 2.98
CA LEU A 46 -3.70 11.18 4.00
C LEU A 46 -2.93 10.00 4.62
N PRO A 47 -1.67 10.19 5.04
CA PRO A 47 -0.93 9.15 5.76
C PRO A 47 -1.56 8.73 7.08
N ALA A 48 -2.39 9.59 7.67
CA ALA A 48 -3.12 9.33 8.92
C ALA A 48 -4.15 8.20 8.74
N GLU A 49 -4.88 8.19 7.63
CA GLU A 49 -5.88 7.15 7.28
C GLU A 49 -5.28 5.74 7.26
N PHE A 50 -3.98 5.63 6.92
CA PHE A 50 -3.26 4.36 6.83
C PHE A 50 -2.36 4.11 8.03
N LYS A 51 -2.47 4.89 9.11
CA LYS A 51 -1.64 4.70 10.31
C LYS A 51 -1.95 3.37 10.99
N ASP A 52 -3.23 3.06 11.15
CA ASP A 52 -3.69 1.82 11.76
C ASP A 52 -3.43 0.61 10.85
N MET A 53 -3.65 0.75 9.54
CA MET A 53 -3.31 -0.29 8.56
C MET A 53 -1.81 -0.63 8.60
N ARG A 54 -0.93 0.39 8.65
CA ARG A 54 0.54 0.15 8.73
C ARG A 54 0.94 -0.49 10.06
N LYS A 55 0.27 -0.15 11.17
CA LYS A 55 0.54 -0.75 12.48
C LYS A 55 0.09 -2.21 12.48
N ALA A 56 -1.12 -2.49 12.00
CA ALA A 56 -1.67 -3.83 11.85
C ALA A 56 -0.79 -4.69 10.95
N TRP A 57 -0.32 -4.17 9.82
CA TRP A 57 0.57 -4.90 8.90
C TRP A 57 1.90 -5.30 9.55
N ARG A 58 2.56 -4.37 10.24
CA ARG A 58 3.81 -4.69 10.95
C ARG A 58 3.60 -5.73 12.04
N LYS A 59 2.44 -5.69 12.72
CA LYS A 59 2.06 -6.68 13.75
C LYS A 59 1.82 -8.05 13.12
N ALA A 60 0.99 -8.10 12.07
CA ALA A 60 0.67 -9.33 11.34
C ALA A 60 1.93 -9.99 10.77
N LYS A 61 2.85 -9.20 10.18
CA LYS A 61 4.12 -9.73 9.67
C LYS A 61 4.98 -10.35 10.78
N ARG A 62 5.03 -9.72 11.96
CA ARG A 62 5.75 -10.25 13.12
C ARG A 62 5.09 -11.52 13.66
N GLU A 63 3.76 -11.56 13.73
CA GLU A 63 3.01 -12.72 14.20
C GLU A 63 3.13 -13.91 13.22
N GLU A 64 3.12 -13.66 11.91
CA GLU A 64 3.35 -14.69 10.89
C GLU A 64 4.77 -15.25 10.95
N GLU A 65 5.78 -14.40 11.16
CA GLU A 65 7.16 -14.83 11.36
C GLU A 65 7.31 -15.69 12.63
N GLN A 66 6.67 -15.29 13.74
CA GLN A 66 6.65 -16.09 14.98
C GLN A 66 5.91 -17.42 14.83
N ARG A 67 4.85 -17.48 14.02
CA ARG A 67 4.10 -18.73 13.77
C ARG A 67 4.83 -19.68 12.83
N ARG A 68 5.73 -19.16 11.99
CA ARG A 68 6.60 -19.96 11.11
C ARG A 68 7.83 -20.52 11.82
N MET A 69 8.14 -20.01 13.02
CA MET A 69 9.25 -20.46 13.87
C MET A 69 8.78 -21.59 14.79
#